data_AF-A0A3G2L4E1-F1
#
_entry.id   AF-A0A3G2L4E1-F1
#
_cell.length_a   1.000
_cell.length_b   1.000
_cell.length_c   1.000
_cell.angle_alpha   90.00
_cell.angle_beta   90.00
_cell.angle_gamma   90.00
#
_symmetry.space_group_name_H-M   'P 1'
#
loop_
_entity.id
_entity.type
_entity.pdbx_description
1 polymer ?
#
loop_
_entity_poly.entity_id
_entity_poly.type
_entity_poly.pdbx_seq_one_letter_code
_entity_poly.pdbx_strand_id
1 'polypeptide(L)'
;MTGKYVQEWDLKENISTAGMSIVGHIKEVIKEQIPEYSEFFPFKIGYTSNSFGDNDFFCLQIKDTSGQIPVCGELKEQRIIELAKKVYLQNPFPTFGQSFEILKNEGYAFDLFTYVGEKNETKLCWPHITENIIDWLNNIVVPKVLEMNTKRVKDAIPTPPTYDTTTILDNIYVIESESGMLQGTAFHLKGVGIITCDHCIRDESTGKLLEDLKLFRGKDFVNKFDPIVERYNSTIDVAILKADKRFLSEGLEIGSTDNLKQMEHIAVAGFPNYNIGDNGIFCPGLIVGFRTYSSIRHVLVNTPLISGNSGGPAINGENKVIGIAVTGAEKMSQANQTEKHGLIPVDVIGLL
;
A
#
# COMPACT_ATOMS: atom_id res chain seq x y z
N MET A 1 -22.64 -53.03 2.86
CA MET A 1 -21.63 -52.88 3.93
C MET A 1 -20.49 -53.84 3.59
N THR A 2 -19.23 -53.46 3.34
CA THR A 2 -18.32 -52.56 4.06
C THR A 2 -17.10 -52.34 3.17
N GLY A 3 -16.65 -51.09 3.03
CA GLY A 3 -15.40 -50.76 2.32
C GLY A 3 -15.06 -49.26 2.34
N LYS A 4 -16.06 -48.39 2.50
CA LYS A 4 -15.88 -46.92 2.62
C LYS A 4 -15.75 -46.39 4.05
N TYR A 5 -16.02 -47.22 5.06
CA TYR A 5 -15.97 -46.85 6.47
C TYR A 5 -14.68 -47.36 7.14
N VAL A 6 -13.53 -47.15 6.50
CA VAL A 6 -12.22 -47.61 7.04
C VAL A 6 -11.75 -46.71 8.19
N GLN A 7 -12.23 -45.46 8.24
CA GLN A 7 -12.05 -44.53 9.35
C GLN A 7 -13.41 -43.95 9.74
N GLU A 8 -14.06 -44.60 10.70
CA GLU A 8 -15.37 -44.20 11.22
C GLU A 8 -15.21 -43.24 12.39
N TRP A 9 -16.07 -42.21 12.42
CA TRP A 9 -16.22 -41.38 13.59
C TRP A 9 -17.51 -41.76 14.35
N ASP A 10 -17.38 -42.17 15.61
CA ASP A 10 -18.50 -42.61 16.45
C ASP A 10 -19.16 -41.43 17.16
N LEU A 11 -20.41 -41.12 16.79
CA LEU A 11 -21.29 -40.09 17.35
C LEU A 11 -21.79 -40.44 18.78
N LYS A 12 -21.29 -41.52 19.40
CA LYS A 12 -21.71 -41.98 20.76
C LYS A 12 -21.62 -40.92 21.86
N GLU A 13 -20.94 -39.80 21.66
CA GLU A 13 -20.87 -38.69 22.62
C GLU A 13 -21.92 -37.58 22.40
N ASN A 14 -22.92 -37.78 21.52
CA ASN A 14 -24.04 -36.88 21.17
C ASN A 14 -23.84 -36.22 19.80
N ILE A 15 -24.89 -36.19 18.98
CA ILE A 15 -24.94 -35.48 17.70
C ILE A 15 -24.55 -33.99 17.87
N SER A 16 -24.76 -33.41 19.05
CA SER A 16 -24.32 -32.06 19.39
C SER A 16 -22.79 -31.84 19.31
N THR A 17 -21.96 -32.89 19.39
CA THR A 17 -20.50 -32.77 19.28
C THR A 17 -20.02 -32.79 17.83
N ALA A 18 -20.88 -33.19 16.87
CA ALA A 18 -20.64 -33.20 15.43
C ALA A 18 -20.05 -31.88 14.91
N GLY A 19 -20.72 -30.79 15.23
CA GLY A 19 -20.29 -29.44 14.85
C GLY A 19 -18.94 -29.05 15.42
N MET A 20 -18.70 -29.36 16.70
CA MET A 20 -17.47 -28.97 17.38
C MET A 20 -16.25 -29.65 16.77
N SER A 21 -16.35 -30.95 16.47
CA SER A 21 -15.28 -31.69 15.84
C SER A 21 -15.01 -31.24 14.41
N ILE A 22 -16.06 -30.95 13.63
CA ILE A 22 -15.90 -30.41 12.28
C ILE A 22 -15.24 -29.03 12.30
N VAL A 23 -15.70 -28.11 13.18
CA VAL A 23 -15.05 -26.80 13.32
C VAL A 23 -13.61 -26.93 13.81
N GLY A 24 -13.34 -27.85 14.75
CA GLY A 24 -11.98 -28.15 15.20
C GLY A 24 -11.08 -28.60 14.05
N HIS A 25 -11.59 -29.48 13.19
CA HIS A 25 -10.86 -29.94 12.01
C HIS A 25 -10.66 -28.84 10.97
N ILE A 26 -11.67 -28.00 10.71
CA ILE A 26 -11.53 -26.83 9.84
C ILE A 26 -10.37 -25.94 10.34
N LYS A 27 -10.33 -25.67 11.65
CA LYS A 27 -9.26 -24.86 12.26
C LYS A 27 -7.88 -25.51 12.13
N GLU A 28 -7.80 -26.83 12.28
CA GLU A 28 -6.57 -27.59 12.10
C GLU A 28 -6.07 -27.51 10.66
N VAL A 29 -6.94 -27.77 9.67
CA VAL A 29 -6.61 -27.65 8.24
C VAL A 29 -6.10 -26.26 7.90
N ILE A 30 -6.77 -25.20 8.38
CA ILE A 30 -6.34 -23.81 8.15
C ILE A 30 -4.96 -23.56 8.77
N LYS A 31 -4.75 -24.01 10.01
CA LYS A 31 -3.50 -23.81 10.74
C LYS A 31 -2.32 -24.54 10.07
N GLU A 32 -2.56 -25.71 9.51
CA GLU A 32 -1.53 -26.50 8.83
C GLU A 32 -1.21 -25.98 7.44
N GLN A 33 -2.24 -25.58 6.67
CA GLN A 33 -2.07 -25.27 5.25
C GLN A 33 -1.77 -23.78 4.99
N ILE A 34 -2.38 -22.86 5.76
CA ILE A 34 -2.36 -21.41 5.50
C ILE A 34 -2.41 -20.58 6.81
N PRO A 35 -1.45 -20.80 7.74
CA PRO A 35 -1.48 -20.19 9.08
C PRO A 35 -1.51 -18.66 9.08
N GLU A 36 -0.88 -18.00 8.10
CA GLU A 36 -0.81 -16.54 7.96
C GLU A 36 -2.17 -15.88 7.67
N TYR A 37 -3.13 -16.67 7.17
CA TYR A 37 -4.47 -16.21 6.87
C TYR A 37 -5.51 -16.63 7.90
N SER A 38 -5.12 -17.37 8.95
CA SER A 38 -6.00 -17.84 10.02
C SER A 38 -6.89 -16.72 10.60
N GLU A 39 -6.38 -15.49 10.60
CA GLU A 39 -7.11 -14.32 11.08
C GLU A 39 -8.32 -13.89 10.21
N PHE A 40 -8.49 -14.46 9.02
CA PHE A 40 -9.59 -14.13 8.14
C PHE A 40 -10.66 -15.22 8.08
N PHE A 41 -10.43 -16.40 8.65
CA PHE A 41 -11.36 -17.52 8.50
C PHE A 41 -12.59 -17.41 9.43
N PRO A 42 -13.74 -17.99 9.02
CA PRO A 42 -14.92 -18.13 9.87
C PRO A 42 -14.68 -19.10 11.04
N PHE A 43 -15.64 -19.15 11.95
CA PHE A 43 -15.77 -20.04 13.12
C PHE A 43 -14.72 -19.85 14.22
N LYS A 44 -14.03 -18.71 14.23
CA LYS A 44 -13.00 -18.42 15.24
C LYS A 44 -13.55 -18.42 16.66
N ILE A 45 -14.55 -17.56 16.89
CA ILE A 45 -15.07 -17.27 18.23
C ILE A 45 -16.38 -18.01 18.46
N GLY A 46 -17.35 -17.86 17.54
CA GLY A 46 -18.72 -18.30 17.73
C GLY A 46 -19.35 -18.88 16.49
N TYR A 47 -20.08 -19.99 16.64
CA TYR A 47 -20.83 -20.62 15.57
C TYR A 47 -22.07 -21.32 16.12
N THR A 48 -23.05 -21.49 15.26
CA THR A 48 -24.17 -22.41 15.49
C THR A 48 -23.91 -23.68 14.71
N SER A 49 -24.24 -24.82 15.29
CA SER A 49 -24.22 -26.11 14.62
C SER A 49 -25.54 -26.82 14.81
N ASN A 50 -26.28 -26.97 13.73
CA ASN A 50 -27.61 -27.56 13.73
C ASN A 50 -27.63 -28.80 12.87
N SER A 51 -28.10 -29.92 13.42
CA SER A 51 -28.10 -31.21 12.74
C SER A 51 -29.50 -31.81 12.60
N PHE A 52 -29.72 -32.55 11.53
CA PHE A 52 -30.88 -33.42 11.36
C PHE A 52 -30.39 -34.78 10.86
N GLY A 53 -30.93 -35.87 11.38
CA GLY A 53 -30.63 -37.20 10.86
C GLY A 53 -31.73 -38.20 11.18
N ASP A 54 -31.89 -39.18 10.29
CA ASP A 54 -32.71 -40.36 10.51
C ASP A 54 -31.82 -41.63 10.54
N ASN A 55 -32.32 -42.79 10.12
CA ASN A 55 -31.59 -44.05 10.26
C ASN A 55 -30.31 -44.08 9.41
N ASP A 56 -30.39 -43.61 8.16
CA ASP A 56 -29.28 -43.71 7.19
C ASP A 56 -28.78 -42.33 6.73
N PHE A 57 -29.56 -41.26 6.91
CA PHE A 57 -29.23 -39.91 6.44
C PHE A 57 -28.77 -39.00 7.59
N PHE A 58 -27.74 -38.19 7.31
CA PHE A 58 -27.29 -37.13 8.20
C PHE A 58 -27.03 -35.82 7.45
N CYS A 59 -27.52 -34.73 8.03
CA CYS A 59 -27.28 -33.36 7.59
C CYS A 59 -26.82 -32.52 8.77
N LEU A 60 -25.77 -31.74 8.58
CA LEU A 60 -25.24 -30.82 9.58
C LEU A 60 -24.95 -29.48 8.94
N GLN A 61 -25.52 -28.41 9.47
CA GLN A 61 -25.23 -27.06 9.05
C GLN A 61 -24.48 -26.31 10.15
N ILE A 62 -23.38 -25.68 9.80
CA ILE A 62 -22.52 -24.89 10.68
C ILE A 62 -22.49 -23.47 10.14
N LYS A 63 -22.88 -22.50 10.98
CA LYS A 63 -22.92 -21.09 10.60
C LYS A 63 -22.18 -20.23 11.62
N ASP A 64 -21.32 -19.35 11.13
CA ASP A 64 -20.58 -18.42 11.98
C ASP A 64 -21.56 -17.40 12.57
N THR A 65 -21.36 -17.06 13.83
CA THR A 65 -22.17 -16.06 14.54
C THR A 65 -21.32 -14.92 15.11
N SER A 66 -20.04 -14.87 14.74
CA SER A 66 -19.09 -13.79 15.01
C SER A 66 -19.21 -13.19 16.42
N GLY A 67 -18.66 -13.90 17.40
CA GLY A 67 -18.52 -13.38 18.78
C GLY A 67 -19.52 -13.94 19.79
N GLN A 68 -20.43 -14.83 19.38
CA GLN A 68 -21.31 -15.55 20.30
C GLN A 68 -20.65 -16.84 20.82
N ILE A 69 -21.15 -17.40 21.91
CA ILE A 69 -20.69 -18.72 22.39
C ILE A 69 -21.18 -19.78 21.40
N PRO A 70 -20.40 -20.83 21.08
CA PRO A 70 -20.87 -21.91 20.23
C PRO A 70 -22.18 -22.54 20.74
N VAL A 71 -23.16 -22.68 19.86
CA VAL A 71 -24.47 -23.29 20.17
C VAL A 71 -24.69 -24.50 19.27
N CYS A 72 -25.03 -25.64 19.86
CA CYS A 72 -25.38 -26.85 19.12
C CYS A 72 -26.86 -27.17 19.31
N GLY A 73 -27.54 -27.57 18.24
CA GLY A 73 -28.98 -27.79 18.25
C GLY A 73 -29.48 -28.69 17.12
N GLU A 74 -30.81 -28.79 17.05
CA GLU A 74 -31.51 -29.50 15.99
C GLU A 74 -31.73 -28.58 14.79
N LEU A 75 -31.47 -29.07 13.59
CA LEU A 75 -31.80 -28.38 12.35
C LEU A 75 -33.31 -28.49 12.12
N LYS A 76 -34.01 -27.36 12.26
CA LYS A 76 -35.49 -27.26 12.12
C LYS A 76 -35.93 -26.66 10.79
N GLU A 77 -35.00 -26.13 10.00
CA GLU A 77 -35.31 -25.48 8.74
C GLU A 77 -35.67 -26.51 7.67
N GLN A 78 -36.98 -26.72 7.46
CA GLN A 78 -37.50 -27.76 6.57
C GLN A 78 -36.95 -27.67 5.15
N ARG A 79 -36.79 -26.45 4.63
CA ARG A 79 -36.21 -26.22 3.31
C ARG A 79 -34.81 -26.81 3.17
N ILE A 80 -33.92 -26.59 4.14
CA ILE A 80 -32.56 -27.15 4.12
C ILE A 80 -32.59 -28.67 4.23
N ILE A 81 -33.48 -29.22 5.08
CA ILE A 81 -33.63 -30.66 5.24
C ILE A 81 -34.09 -31.31 3.94
N GLU A 82 -35.08 -30.72 3.26
CA GLU A 82 -35.58 -31.21 1.96
C GLU A 82 -34.50 -31.18 0.88
N LEU A 83 -33.75 -30.08 0.78
CA LEU A 83 -32.64 -29.96 -0.17
C LEU A 83 -31.52 -30.96 0.14
N ALA A 84 -31.13 -31.12 1.40
CA ALA A 84 -30.12 -32.08 1.82
C ALA A 84 -30.56 -33.54 1.55
N LYS A 85 -31.83 -33.86 1.80
CA LYS A 85 -32.39 -35.17 1.42
C LYS A 85 -32.34 -35.39 -0.09
N LYS A 86 -32.63 -34.37 -0.90
CA LYS A 86 -32.52 -34.45 -2.36
C LYS A 86 -31.08 -34.74 -2.80
N VAL A 87 -30.08 -34.11 -2.18
CA VAL A 87 -28.66 -34.42 -2.42
C VAL A 87 -28.37 -35.90 -2.08
N TYR A 88 -28.76 -36.33 -0.88
CA TYR A 88 -28.51 -37.69 -0.39
C TYR A 88 -29.14 -38.77 -1.28
N LEU A 89 -30.37 -38.56 -1.74
CA LEU A 89 -31.08 -39.51 -2.60
C LEU A 89 -30.40 -39.68 -3.98
N GLN A 90 -29.61 -38.70 -4.43
CA GLN A 90 -28.81 -38.84 -5.66
C GLN A 90 -27.51 -39.59 -5.40
N ASN A 91 -26.86 -39.33 -4.28
CA ASN A 91 -25.63 -39.99 -3.86
C ASN A 91 -25.51 -39.96 -2.33
N PRO A 92 -25.45 -41.12 -1.64
CA PRO A 92 -25.26 -41.18 -0.19
C PRO A 92 -23.93 -40.61 0.32
N PHE A 93 -22.92 -40.52 -0.57
CA PHE A 93 -21.64 -39.86 -0.30
C PHE A 93 -21.40 -38.77 -1.36
N PRO A 94 -22.18 -37.66 -1.31
CA PRO A 94 -22.12 -36.63 -2.32
C PRO A 94 -20.80 -35.86 -2.25
N THR A 95 -20.18 -35.58 -3.40
CA THR A 95 -19.06 -34.62 -3.42
C THR A 95 -19.56 -33.22 -3.08
N PHE A 96 -18.64 -32.31 -2.72
CA PHE A 96 -18.99 -30.91 -2.50
C PHE A 96 -19.72 -30.31 -3.71
N GLY A 97 -19.26 -30.60 -4.93
CA GLY A 97 -19.90 -30.11 -6.16
C GLY A 97 -21.36 -30.56 -6.30
N GLN A 98 -21.64 -31.84 -6.05
CA GLN A 98 -23.01 -32.38 -6.08
C GLN A 98 -23.91 -31.74 -5.02
N SER A 99 -23.37 -31.53 -3.83
CA SER A 99 -24.08 -30.84 -2.75
C SER A 99 -24.33 -29.37 -3.09
N PHE A 100 -23.33 -28.69 -3.64
CA PHE A 100 -23.38 -27.27 -4.00
C PHE A 100 -24.37 -26.97 -5.13
N GLU A 101 -24.51 -27.86 -6.12
CA GLU A 101 -25.50 -27.71 -7.20
C GLU A 101 -26.94 -27.57 -6.69
N ILE A 102 -27.26 -28.25 -5.59
CA ILE A 102 -28.61 -28.26 -4.99
C ILE A 102 -28.73 -27.24 -3.87
N LEU A 103 -27.80 -27.24 -2.91
CA LEU A 103 -27.87 -26.39 -1.72
C LEU A 103 -27.45 -24.93 -1.99
N LYS A 104 -26.51 -24.71 -2.91
CA LYS A 104 -26.00 -23.37 -3.29
C LYS A 104 -25.71 -22.51 -2.05
N ASN A 105 -26.11 -21.24 -2.09
CA ASN A 105 -25.92 -20.25 -1.03
C ASN A 105 -26.72 -20.55 0.25
N GLU A 106 -27.66 -21.49 0.22
CA GLU A 106 -28.43 -21.89 1.40
C GLU A 106 -27.69 -22.92 2.25
N GLY A 107 -26.77 -23.69 1.66
CA GLY A 107 -25.92 -24.62 2.38
C GLY A 107 -24.46 -24.20 2.49
N TYR A 108 -24.00 -23.32 1.61
CA TYR A 108 -22.59 -22.93 1.52
C TYR A 108 -22.42 -21.44 1.31
N ALA A 109 -21.65 -20.81 2.17
CA ALA A 109 -21.17 -19.45 2.03
C ALA A 109 -19.80 -19.33 2.70
N PHE A 110 -19.24 -18.13 2.73
CA PHE A 110 -17.99 -17.86 3.46
C PHE A 110 -18.10 -18.23 4.95
N ASP A 111 -19.27 -18.01 5.55
CA ASP A 111 -19.58 -18.19 6.96
C ASP A 111 -20.52 -19.38 7.22
N LEU A 112 -20.76 -20.22 6.22
CA LEU A 112 -21.76 -21.29 6.25
C LEU A 112 -21.24 -22.55 5.56
N PHE A 113 -21.29 -23.67 6.26
CA PHE A 113 -20.93 -24.98 5.73
C PHE A 113 -22.04 -25.99 6.05
N THR A 114 -22.44 -26.77 5.05
CA THR A 114 -23.40 -27.87 5.23
C THR A 114 -22.78 -29.19 4.80
N TYR A 115 -22.79 -30.17 5.69
CA TYR A 115 -22.42 -31.54 5.37
C TYR A 115 -23.67 -32.38 5.15
N VAL A 116 -23.63 -33.22 4.11
CA VAL A 116 -24.65 -34.23 3.79
C VAL A 116 -23.97 -35.57 3.57
N GLY A 117 -24.45 -36.62 4.22
CA GLY A 117 -23.91 -37.95 3.99
C GLY A 117 -24.64 -39.09 4.69
N GLU A 118 -24.24 -40.31 4.35
CA GLU A 118 -24.72 -41.55 4.97
C GLU A 118 -24.16 -41.71 6.39
N LYS A 119 -25.05 -42.06 7.32
CA LYS A 119 -24.71 -42.43 8.69
C LYS A 119 -25.05 -43.91 8.90
N ASN A 120 -24.10 -44.68 9.43
CA ASN A 120 -24.35 -46.05 9.84
C ASN A 120 -24.49 -46.12 11.36
N GLU A 121 -25.71 -46.30 11.88
CA GLU A 121 -26.04 -46.22 13.31
C GLU A 121 -25.64 -44.86 13.93
N THR A 122 -24.46 -44.80 14.54
CA THR A 122 -23.85 -43.59 15.12
C THR A 122 -22.61 -43.17 14.36
N LYS A 123 -22.31 -43.69 13.17
CA LYS A 123 -21.00 -43.50 12.54
C LYS A 123 -21.06 -42.70 11.25
N LEU A 124 -20.17 -41.71 11.14
CA LEU A 124 -19.95 -40.93 9.92
C LEU A 124 -18.61 -41.28 9.27
N CYS A 125 -18.53 -41.12 7.95
CA CYS A 125 -17.28 -41.31 7.20
C CYS A 125 -16.41 -40.05 7.29
N TRP A 126 -15.37 -40.10 8.14
CA TRP A 126 -14.49 -38.95 8.37
C TRP A 126 -13.74 -38.51 7.09
N PRO A 127 -13.16 -39.41 6.28
CA PRO A 127 -12.53 -39.01 5.02
C PRO A 127 -13.48 -38.24 4.08
N HIS A 128 -14.75 -38.63 4.04
CA HIS A 128 -15.76 -37.96 3.23
C HIS A 128 -16.10 -36.55 3.77
N ILE A 129 -16.15 -36.39 5.09
CA ILE A 129 -16.31 -35.08 5.74
C ILE A 129 -15.12 -34.17 5.39
N THR A 130 -13.90 -34.67 5.57
CA THR A 130 -12.66 -33.93 5.28
C THR A 130 -12.59 -33.48 3.82
N GLU A 131 -12.93 -34.35 2.87
CA GLU A 131 -12.97 -34.01 1.44
C GLU A 131 -13.95 -32.85 1.18
N ASN A 132 -15.17 -32.91 1.71
CA ASN A 132 -16.15 -31.84 1.56
C ASN A 132 -15.72 -30.52 2.22
N ILE A 133 -15.03 -30.58 3.36
CA ILE A 133 -14.46 -29.39 4.03
C ILE A 133 -13.38 -28.76 3.15
N ILE A 134 -12.42 -29.56 2.67
CA ILE A 134 -11.32 -29.07 1.83
C ILE A 134 -11.87 -28.41 0.56
N ASP A 135 -12.86 -29.03 -0.08
CA ASP A 135 -13.48 -28.48 -1.27
C ASP A 135 -14.23 -27.18 -0.98
N TRP A 136 -14.99 -27.10 0.12
CA TRP A 136 -15.64 -25.85 0.53
C TRP A 136 -14.62 -24.73 0.80
N LEU A 137 -13.53 -25.04 1.52
CA LEU A 137 -12.44 -24.11 1.78
C LEU A 137 -11.83 -23.60 0.47
N ASN A 138 -11.49 -24.50 -0.46
CA ASN A 138 -10.83 -24.15 -1.72
C ASN A 138 -11.73 -23.36 -2.67
N ASN A 139 -13.02 -23.71 -2.75
CA ASN A 139 -13.93 -23.11 -3.72
C ASN A 139 -14.61 -21.83 -3.23
N ILE A 140 -14.75 -21.63 -1.91
CA ILE A 140 -15.50 -20.50 -1.35
C ILE A 140 -14.66 -19.66 -0.40
N VAL A 141 -14.07 -20.28 0.61
CA VAL A 141 -13.48 -19.53 1.73
C VAL A 141 -12.14 -18.91 1.36
N VAL A 142 -11.20 -19.70 0.83
CA VAL A 142 -9.86 -19.25 0.47
C VAL A 142 -9.90 -18.12 -0.56
N PRO A 143 -10.67 -18.19 -1.68
CA PRO A 143 -10.80 -17.07 -2.60
C PRO A 143 -11.27 -15.78 -1.91
N LYS A 144 -12.23 -15.88 -0.99
CA LYS A 144 -12.75 -14.73 -0.25
C LYS A 144 -11.73 -14.13 0.72
N VAL A 145 -10.98 -14.99 1.42
CA VAL A 145 -9.88 -14.58 2.31
C VAL A 145 -8.80 -13.83 1.53
N LEU A 146 -8.41 -14.33 0.36
CA LEU A 146 -7.41 -13.68 -0.49
C LEU A 146 -7.90 -12.32 -1.01
N GLU A 147 -9.18 -12.19 -1.35
CA GLU A 147 -9.82 -10.92 -1.70
C GLU A 147 -9.76 -9.92 -0.53
N MET A 148 -10.12 -10.35 0.69
CA MET A 148 -10.09 -9.54 1.90
C MET A 148 -8.68 -9.07 2.24
N ASN A 149 -7.68 -9.96 2.16
CA ASN A 149 -6.30 -9.59 2.42
C ASN A 149 -5.77 -8.63 1.34
N THR A 150 -6.09 -8.85 0.07
CA THR A 150 -5.72 -7.94 -1.03
C THR A 150 -6.27 -6.54 -0.78
N LYS A 151 -7.53 -6.44 -0.37
CA LYS A 151 -8.15 -5.15 -0.03
C LYS A 151 -7.43 -4.49 1.15
N ARG A 152 -7.18 -5.23 2.23
CA ARG A 152 -6.44 -4.72 3.41
C ARG A 152 -5.06 -4.18 3.04
N VAL A 153 -4.32 -4.88 2.18
CA VAL A 153 -3.00 -4.45 1.72
C VAL A 153 -3.09 -3.18 0.87
N LYS A 154 -4.07 -3.11 -0.05
CA LYS A 154 -4.29 -1.91 -0.87
C LYS A 154 -4.69 -0.70 -0.04
N ASP A 155 -5.57 -0.88 0.95
CA ASP A 155 -6.02 0.18 1.85
C ASP A 155 -4.86 0.71 2.73
N ALA A 156 -3.81 -0.10 2.95
CA ALA A 156 -2.62 0.31 3.67
C ALA A 156 -1.62 1.15 2.84
N ILE A 157 -1.74 1.15 1.50
CA ILE A 157 -0.90 1.95 0.61
C ILE A 157 -1.64 3.27 0.32
N PRO A 158 -1.13 4.44 0.74
CA PRO A 158 -1.78 5.71 0.45
C PRO A 158 -1.93 5.88 -1.06
N THR A 159 -3.11 6.31 -1.52
CA THR A 159 -3.34 6.56 -2.96
C THR A 159 -2.47 7.74 -3.41
N PRO A 160 -1.71 7.61 -4.52
CA PRO A 160 -0.93 8.72 -5.04
C PRO A 160 -1.81 9.94 -5.35
N PRO A 161 -1.41 11.15 -4.94
CA PRO A 161 -2.14 12.36 -5.28
C PRO A 161 -2.01 12.69 -6.77
N THR A 162 -2.88 13.57 -7.27
CA THR A 162 -2.76 14.13 -8.62
C THR A 162 -1.89 15.38 -8.57
N TYR A 163 -0.75 15.33 -9.26
CA TYR A 163 0.17 16.46 -9.35
C TYR A 163 -0.09 17.31 -10.60
N ASP A 164 -0.09 18.63 -10.44
CA ASP A 164 -0.10 19.60 -11.54
C ASP A 164 1.32 19.78 -12.10
N THR A 165 1.78 18.77 -12.81
CA THR A 165 3.15 18.70 -13.33
C THR A 165 3.46 19.81 -14.32
N THR A 166 2.46 20.31 -15.07
CA THR A 166 2.64 21.43 -15.99
C THR A 166 3.01 22.69 -15.22
N THR A 167 2.20 23.10 -14.24
CA THR A 167 2.52 24.28 -13.42
C THR A 167 3.84 24.11 -12.67
N ILE A 168 4.13 22.91 -12.15
CA ILE A 168 5.37 22.64 -11.42
C ILE A 168 6.58 22.80 -12.33
N LEU A 169 6.59 22.16 -13.50
CA LEU A 169 7.72 22.22 -14.44
C LEU A 169 7.86 23.62 -15.07
N ASP A 170 6.77 24.35 -15.25
CA ASP A 170 6.78 25.75 -15.70
C ASP A 170 7.27 26.73 -14.63
N ASN A 171 7.61 26.29 -13.42
CA ASN A 171 8.17 27.15 -12.38
C ASN A 171 9.58 26.73 -11.93
N ILE A 172 10.18 25.73 -12.59
CA ILE A 172 11.59 25.37 -12.36
C ILE A 172 12.50 25.88 -13.47
N TYR A 173 13.75 26.11 -13.11
CA TYR A 173 14.79 26.68 -13.95
C TYR A 173 16.07 25.88 -13.78
N VAL A 174 16.86 25.79 -14.84
CA VAL A 174 18.26 25.39 -14.76
C VAL A 174 19.03 26.60 -14.25
N ILE A 175 19.88 26.40 -13.23
CA ILE A 175 20.90 27.37 -12.83
C ILE A 175 22.27 26.82 -13.23
N GLU A 176 23.09 27.64 -13.85
CA GLU A 176 24.45 27.25 -14.24
C GLU A 176 25.44 28.40 -14.11
N SER A 177 26.71 28.02 -14.03
CA SER A 177 27.86 28.92 -14.12
C SER A 177 28.98 28.20 -14.84
N GLU A 178 29.53 28.84 -15.88
CA GLU A 178 30.66 28.27 -16.62
C GLU A 178 31.93 28.33 -15.77
N SER A 179 32.16 29.47 -15.10
CA SER A 179 33.33 29.66 -14.24
C SER A 179 33.34 28.73 -13.03
N GLY A 180 32.19 28.46 -12.44
CA GLY A 180 32.02 27.54 -11.32
C GLY A 180 31.88 26.07 -11.72
N MET A 181 31.84 25.75 -13.02
CA MET A 181 31.57 24.40 -13.56
C MET A 181 30.35 23.74 -12.91
N LEU A 182 29.28 24.52 -12.72
CA LEU A 182 28.15 24.13 -11.90
C LEU A 182 26.85 24.07 -12.70
N GLN A 183 26.03 23.07 -12.41
CA GLN A 183 24.64 22.98 -12.85
C GLN A 183 23.76 22.54 -11.67
N GLY A 184 22.65 23.24 -11.48
CA GLY A 184 21.64 22.93 -10.47
C GLY A 184 20.23 23.20 -10.97
N THR A 185 19.29 23.16 -10.03
CA THR A 185 17.90 23.55 -10.23
C THR A 185 17.59 24.77 -9.37
N ALA A 186 16.72 25.63 -9.89
CA ALA A 186 16.07 26.67 -9.10
C ALA A 186 14.56 26.65 -9.37
N PHE A 187 13.76 27.26 -8.50
CA PHE A 187 12.32 27.39 -8.74
C PHE A 187 11.74 28.71 -8.25
N HIS A 188 10.71 29.21 -8.93
CA HIS A 188 10.02 30.42 -8.50
C HIS A 188 8.99 30.07 -7.41
N LEU A 189 9.18 30.62 -6.21
CA LEU A 189 8.25 30.51 -5.09
C LEU A 189 7.44 31.80 -4.98
N LYS A 190 6.10 31.67 -5.04
CA LYS A 190 5.17 32.78 -5.11
C LYS A 190 5.32 33.72 -3.91
N GLY A 191 5.54 35.00 -4.20
CA GLY A 191 5.69 36.04 -3.18
C GLY A 191 7.06 36.06 -2.48
N VAL A 192 7.98 35.16 -2.83
CA VAL A 192 9.32 35.10 -2.23
C VAL A 192 10.40 35.46 -3.26
N GLY A 193 10.47 34.73 -4.37
CA GLY A 193 11.55 34.86 -5.35
C GLY A 193 11.96 33.51 -5.93
N ILE A 194 13.11 33.46 -6.59
CA ILE A 194 13.67 32.22 -7.11
C ILE A 194 14.51 31.57 -6.01
N ILE A 195 14.21 30.32 -5.67
CA ILE A 195 14.88 29.54 -4.63
C ILE A 195 15.84 28.55 -5.27
N THR A 196 17.02 28.40 -4.70
CA THR A 196 18.01 27.36 -5.06
C THR A 196 18.90 27.03 -3.85
N CYS A 197 19.85 26.12 -4.01
CA CYS A 197 20.87 25.88 -2.99
C CYS A 197 21.94 26.98 -3.01
N ASP A 198 22.51 27.27 -1.85
CA ASP A 198 23.62 28.22 -1.73
C ASP A 198 24.87 27.72 -2.48
N HIS A 199 25.15 26.42 -2.44
CA HIS A 199 26.24 25.85 -3.24
C HIS A 199 26.01 25.97 -4.75
N CYS A 200 24.79 26.26 -5.22
CA CYS A 200 24.52 26.51 -6.64
C CYS A 200 24.85 27.94 -7.09
N ILE A 201 25.25 28.83 -6.17
CA ILE A 201 25.54 30.23 -6.48
C ILE A 201 26.94 30.67 -6.03
N ARG A 202 27.72 29.75 -5.44
CA ARG A 202 29.07 30.01 -4.93
C ARG A 202 30.07 29.03 -5.49
N ASP A 203 31.28 29.53 -5.71
CA ASP A 203 32.43 28.72 -6.04
C ASP A 203 32.84 27.89 -4.81
N GLU A 204 32.94 26.57 -4.97
CA GLU A 204 33.24 25.64 -3.87
C GLU A 204 34.64 25.89 -3.27
N SER A 205 35.60 26.32 -4.08
CA SER A 205 37.00 26.47 -3.67
C SER A 205 37.27 27.79 -2.94
N THR A 206 36.59 28.87 -3.34
CA THR A 206 36.80 30.23 -2.81
C THR A 206 35.70 30.67 -1.86
N GLY A 207 34.54 30.02 -1.91
CA GLY A 207 33.34 30.38 -1.14
C GLY A 207 32.69 31.70 -1.57
N LYS A 208 33.15 32.31 -2.67
CA LYS A 208 32.63 33.58 -3.21
C LYS A 208 31.43 33.33 -4.13
N LEU A 209 30.58 34.35 -4.26
CA LEU A 209 29.49 34.34 -5.24
C LEU A 209 30.05 34.25 -6.66
N LEU A 210 29.39 33.45 -7.50
CA LEU A 210 29.68 33.34 -8.92
C LEU A 210 29.09 34.56 -9.65
N GLU A 211 29.92 35.23 -10.47
CA GLU A 211 29.54 36.47 -11.15
C GLU A 211 28.85 36.24 -12.50
N ASP A 212 28.91 35.01 -13.03
CA ASP A 212 28.43 34.61 -14.35
C ASP A 212 27.19 33.70 -14.31
N LEU A 213 26.43 33.71 -13.20
CA LEU A 213 25.24 32.90 -13.02
C LEU A 213 24.21 33.15 -14.13
N LYS A 214 23.69 32.07 -14.70
CA LYS A 214 22.59 32.10 -15.68
C LYS A 214 21.42 31.26 -15.17
N LEU A 215 20.22 31.76 -15.41
CA LEU A 215 18.97 31.00 -15.27
C LEU A 215 18.25 30.91 -16.61
N PHE A 216 17.62 29.77 -16.85
CA PHE A 216 16.76 29.55 -18.01
C PHE A 216 15.81 28.38 -17.78
N ARG A 217 14.77 28.30 -18.59
CA ARG A 217 13.85 27.16 -18.59
C ARG A 217 14.46 26.04 -19.43
N GLY A 218 14.37 24.79 -19.02
CA GLY A 218 15.10 23.71 -19.71
C GLY A 218 14.83 23.60 -21.21
N LYS A 219 13.58 23.77 -21.67
CA LYS A 219 13.27 23.80 -23.12
C LYS A 219 13.75 25.06 -23.85
N ASP A 220 14.02 26.14 -23.11
CA ASP A 220 14.38 27.44 -23.64
C ASP A 220 15.80 27.82 -23.21
N PHE A 221 16.78 27.02 -23.66
CA PHE A 221 18.20 27.24 -23.40
C PHE A 221 18.78 28.47 -24.11
N VAL A 222 18.00 29.10 -24.99
CA VAL A 222 18.39 30.30 -25.75
C VAL A 222 18.16 31.55 -24.91
N ASN A 223 17.01 31.65 -24.24
CA ASN A 223 16.66 32.83 -23.43
C ASN A 223 17.15 32.69 -21.99
N LYS A 224 18.47 32.83 -21.81
CA LYS A 224 19.10 32.91 -20.49
C LYS A 224 19.00 34.32 -19.90
N PHE A 225 18.86 34.42 -18.58
CA PHE A 225 18.83 35.68 -17.86
C PHE A 225 19.71 35.66 -16.62
N ASP A 226 20.15 36.85 -16.20
CA ASP A 226 21.04 37.05 -15.06
C ASP A 226 20.22 37.25 -13.79
N PRO A 227 20.24 36.30 -12.83
CA PRO A 227 19.68 36.54 -11.51
C PRO A 227 20.50 37.53 -10.69
N ILE A 228 19.84 38.18 -9.74
CA ILE A 228 20.49 38.92 -8.65
C ILE A 228 20.34 38.10 -7.38
N VAL A 229 21.47 37.76 -6.74
CA VAL A 229 21.47 37.11 -5.42
C VAL A 229 20.96 38.11 -4.38
N GLU A 230 19.83 37.83 -3.74
CA GLU A 230 19.24 38.72 -2.74
C GLU A 230 19.65 38.34 -1.31
N ARG A 231 19.51 37.06 -0.97
CA ARG A 231 19.87 36.49 0.34
C ARG A 231 20.39 35.08 0.18
N TYR A 232 21.29 34.66 1.06
CA TYR A 232 21.76 33.29 1.11
C TYR A 232 22.27 32.95 2.50
N ASN A 233 22.26 31.66 2.85
CA ASN A 233 22.80 31.17 4.10
C ASN A 233 23.49 29.83 3.88
N SER A 234 24.81 29.83 4.07
CA SER A 234 25.67 28.68 3.82
C SER A 234 25.59 27.58 4.87
N THR A 235 25.05 27.86 6.06
CA THR A 235 24.83 26.83 7.08
C THR A 235 23.66 25.92 6.73
N ILE A 236 22.64 26.50 6.11
CA ILE A 236 21.40 25.79 5.74
C ILE A 236 21.35 25.48 4.24
N ASP A 237 22.34 25.95 3.48
CA ASP A 237 22.49 25.71 2.05
C ASP A 237 21.31 26.17 1.17
N VAL A 238 20.77 27.36 1.43
CA VAL A 238 19.65 27.96 0.67
C VAL A 238 19.97 29.39 0.24
N ALA A 239 19.52 29.75 -0.96
CA ALA A 239 19.58 31.11 -1.49
C ALA A 239 18.24 31.55 -2.10
N ILE A 240 17.98 32.86 -2.01
CA ILE A 240 16.90 33.57 -2.71
C ILE A 240 17.51 34.49 -3.75
N LEU A 241 17.05 34.35 -4.99
CA LEU A 241 17.42 35.14 -6.15
C LEU A 241 16.23 35.96 -6.64
N LYS A 242 16.52 37.09 -7.27
CA LYS A 242 15.57 37.94 -7.98
C LYS A 242 15.87 37.94 -9.47
N ALA A 243 14.81 38.02 -10.26
CA ALA A 243 14.88 38.18 -11.70
C ALA A 243 13.80 39.16 -12.17
N ASP A 244 13.95 39.64 -13.40
CA ASP A 244 12.90 40.44 -14.05
C ASP A 244 11.61 39.61 -14.19
N LYS A 245 10.47 40.22 -13.85
CA LYS A 245 9.16 39.57 -13.86
C LYS A 245 8.80 38.94 -15.20
N ARG A 246 9.34 39.43 -16.32
CA ARG A 246 9.10 38.88 -17.67
C ARG A 246 9.59 37.45 -17.83
N PHE A 247 10.53 37.00 -17.00
CA PHE A 247 11.05 35.62 -17.02
C PHE A 247 10.32 34.70 -16.04
N LEU A 248 9.50 35.26 -15.15
CA LEU A 248 8.83 34.55 -14.06
C LEU A 248 7.42 34.09 -14.46
N SER A 249 7.09 32.87 -14.05
CA SER A 249 5.70 32.38 -14.00
C SER A 249 5.00 32.87 -12.73
N GLU A 250 3.75 32.45 -12.48
CA GLU A 250 2.97 32.81 -11.28
C GLU A 250 3.62 32.39 -9.94
N GLY A 251 4.57 31.46 -9.98
CA GLY A 251 5.25 30.92 -8.79
C GLY A 251 4.48 29.76 -8.17
N LEU A 252 5.22 28.88 -7.50
CA LEU A 252 4.65 27.77 -6.74
C LEU A 252 4.16 28.25 -5.37
N GLU A 253 3.09 27.63 -4.88
CA GLU A 253 2.57 27.93 -3.54
C GLU A 253 3.38 27.23 -2.46
N ILE A 254 3.57 27.91 -1.33
CA ILE A 254 4.22 27.34 -0.15
C ILE A 254 3.23 26.46 0.62
N GLY A 255 3.69 25.28 1.03
CA GLY A 255 2.96 24.32 1.86
C GLY A 255 3.41 24.37 3.32
N SER A 256 2.69 23.67 4.20
CA SER A 256 3.09 23.52 5.61
C SER A 256 4.01 22.32 5.79
N THR A 257 5.00 22.48 6.66
CA THR A 257 5.99 21.47 7.07
C THR A 257 5.75 20.92 8.47
N ASP A 258 4.78 21.48 9.21
CA ASP A 258 4.57 21.23 10.65
C ASP A 258 4.24 19.77 10.97
N ASN A 259 3.55 19.10 10.04
CA ASN A 259 2.95 17.79 10.28
C ASN A 259 3.39 16.72 9.28
N LEU A 260 4.56 16.87 8.65
CA LEU A 260 5.07 15.86 7.72
C LEU A 260 5.27 14.51 8.40
N LYS A 261 4.80 13.43 7.76
CA LYS A 261 4.90 12.05 8.27
C LYS A 261 5.60 11.12 7.29
N GLN A 262 6.17 10.05 7.83
CA GLN A 262 6.61 8.93 6.99
C GLN A 262 5.43 8.37 6.20
N MET A 263 5.72 7.86 5.01
CA MET A 263 4.75 7.34 4.04
C MET A 263 3.83 8.39 3.41
N GLU A 264 4.01 9.69 3.67
CA GLU A 264 3.33 10.73 2.89
C GLU A 264 3.91 10.84 1.48
N HIS A 265 3.02 11.06 0.51
CA HIS A 265 3.39 11.28 -0.88
C HIS A 265 4.07 12.62 -1.07
N ILE A 266 5.16 12.58 -1.81
CA ILE A 266 5.96 13.74 -2.18
C ILE A 266 6.43 13.55 -3.61
N ALA A 267 6.78 14.64 -4.28
CA ALA A 267 7.48 14.59 -5.55
C ALA A 267 8.58 15.64 -5.58
N VAL A 268 9.68 15.35 -6.26
CA VAL A 268 10.78 16.30 -6.46
C VAL A 268 10.89 16.63 -7.93
N ALA A 269 10.95 17.91 -8.25
CA ALA A 269 11.15 18.38 -9.61
C ALA A 269 12.54 19.01 -9.77
N GLY A 270 13.19 18.80 -10.91
CA GLY A 270 14.47 19.44 -11.19
C GLY A 270 15.12 18.98 -12.48
N PHE A 271 16.39 19.31 -12.64
CA PHE A 271 17.19 19.04 -13.83
C PHE A 271 18.43 18.21 -13.47
N PRO A 272 18.27 16.93 -13.12
CA PRO A 272 19.40 16.07 -12.81
C PRO A 272 20.19 15.76 -14.09
N ASN A 273 21.50 16.04 -14.11
CA ASN A 273 22.37 15.90 -15.29
C ASN A 273 21.75 16.48 -16.57
N TYR A 274 21.37 17.76 -16.52
CA TYR A 274 20.68 18.44 -17.62
C TYR A 274 21.40 18.29 -18.97
N ASN A 275 20.62 18.00 -20.02
CA ASN A 275 21.04 18.10 -21.42
C ASN A 275 20.21 19.16 -22.14
N ILE A 276 20.81 19.75 -23.18
CA ILE A 276 20.17 20.82 -23.97
C ILE A 276 18.79 20.36 -24.48
N GLY A 277 17.75 21.06 -24.02
CA GLY A 277 16.35 20.84 -24.42
C GLY A 277 15.51 20.01 -23.45
N ASP A 278 16.07 19.53 -22.33
CA ASP A 278 15.31 18.78 -21.33
C ASP A 278 14.18 19.63 -20.71
N ASN A 279 13.03 19.01 -20.43
CA ASN A 279 11.85 19.70 -19.89
C ASN A 279 11.74 19.70 -18.35
N GLY A 280 12.81 19.27 -17.68
CA GLY A 280 12.79 18.98 -16.25
C GLY A 280 12.18 17.60 -15.96
N ILE A 281 12.66 16.97 -14.90
CA ILE A 281 12.22 15.66 -14.44
C ILE A 281 11.35 15.85 -13.21
N PHE A 282 10.22 15.15 -13.18
CA PHE A 282 9.31 15.09 -12.04
C PHE A 282 9.31 13.68 -11.47
N CYS A 283 9.81 13.53 -10.24
CA CYS A 283 10.01 12.24 -9.61
C CYS A 283 9.11 12.09 -8.38
N PRO A 284 8.01 11.32 -8.45
CA PRO A 284 7.19 11.00 -7.28
C PRO A 284 7.91 10.04 -6.34
N GLY A 285 7.50 10.04 -5.07
CA GLY A 285 7.99 9.13 -4.04
C GLY A 285 7.30 9.33 -2.69
N LEU A 286 7.96 8.86 -1.65
CA LEU A 286 7.47 8.86 -0.28
C LEU A 286 8.53 9.42 0.67
N ILE A 287 8.06 10.08 1.72
CA ILE A 287 8.88 10.37 2.90
C ILE A 287 9.19 9.06 3.61
N VAL A 288 10.47 8.72 3.74
CA VAL A 288 10.93 7.50 4.44
C VAL A 288 11.47 7.77 5.83
N GLY A 289 11.74 9.03 6.17
CA GLY A 289 12.29 9.36 7.47
C GLY A 289 12.58 10.84 7.65
N PHE A 290 13.16 11.15 8.80
CA PHE A 290 13.61 12.49 9.16
C PHE A 290 14.98 12.38 9.82
N ARG A 291 15.84 13.35 9.57
CA ARG A 291 17.16 13.42 10.19
C ARG A 291 17.51 14.87 10.48
N THR A 292 17.94 15.14 11.72
CA THR A 292 18.36 16.49 12.08
C THR A 292 19.82 16.72 11.67
N TYR A 293 20.07 17.79 10.94
CA TYR A 293 21.41 18.24 10.55
C TYR A 293 21.44 19.77 10.65
N SER A 294 22.50 20.34 11.23
CA SER A 294 22.61 21.79 11.49
C SER A 294 21.37 22.41 12.17
N SER A 295 20.77 21.68 13.12
CA SER A 295 19.52 22.05 13.82
C SER A 295 18.26 22.14 12.95
N ILE A 296 18.34 21.76 11.67
CA ILE A 296 17.21 21.64 10.75
C ILE A 296 16.79 20.17 10.67
N ARG A 297 15.48 19.92 10.68
CA ARG A 297 14.92 18.57 10.48
C ARG A 297 14.79 18.27 8.99
N HIS A 298 15.81 17.66 8.40
CA HIS A 298 15.76 17.24 7.00
C HIS A 298 14.72 16.13 6.81
N VAL A 299 14.05 16.15 5.67
CA VAL A 299 13.12 15.11 5.23
C VAL A 299 13.89 14.14 4.34
N LEU A 300 13.84 12.86 4.66
CA LEU A 300 14.46 11.80 3.86
C LEU A 300 13.41 11.19 2.94
N VAL A 301 13.74 11.02 1.66
CA VAL A 301 12.84 10.47 0.63
C VAL A 301 13.42 9.22 -0.01
N ASN A 302 12.55 8.34 -0.53
CA ASN A 302 12.99 7.19 -1.34
C ASN A 302 13.29 7.56 -2.80
N THR A 303 12.87 8.75 -3.24
CA THR A 303 13.15 9.26 -4.58
C THR A 303 14.66 9.51 -4.72
N PRO A 304 15.33 8.94 -5.72
CA PRO A 304 16.75 9.22 -5.96
C PRO A 304 16.98 10.71 -6.23
N LEU A 305 17.78 11.34 -5.38
CA LEU A 305 18.31 12.68 -5.61
C LEU A 305 19.73 12.55 -6.15
N ILE A 306 20.02 13.20 -7.26
CA ILE A 306 21.35 13.20 -7.86
C ILE A 306 21.82 14.61 -8.23
N SER A 307 23.09 14.76 -8.61
CA SER A 307 23.63 16.04 -9.08
C SER A 307 22.73 16.68 -10.15
N GLY A 308 22.51 17.99 -10.01
CA GLY A 308 21.55 18.76 -10.80
C GLY A 308 20.15 18.88 -10.18
N ASN A 309 19.75 18.00 -9.24
CA ASN A 309 18.51 18.20 -8.46
C ASN A 309 18.65 19.28 -7.37
N SER A 310 19.87 19.61 -6.98
CA SER A 310 20.14 20.62 -5.93
C SER A 310 19.40 21.92 -6.22
N GLY A 311 18.63 22.39 -5.25
CA GLY A 311 17.78 23.57 -5.33
C GLY A 311 16.40 23.33 -5.93
N GLY A 312 16.05 22.11 -6.34
CA GLY A 312 14.74 21.75 -6.89
C GLY A 312 13.63 21.68 -5.82
N PRO A 313 12.37 21.98 -6.17
CA PRO A 313 11.29 21.97 -5.21
C PRO A 313 10.82 20.56 -4.91
N ALA A 314 10.49 20.31 -3.64
CA ALA A 314 9.75 19.14 -3.20
C ALA A 314 8.29 19.51 -2.94
N ILE A 315 7.37 18.80 -3.60
CA ILE A 315 5.95 19.10 -3.71
C ILE A 315 5.14 18.05 -2.95
N ASN A 316 4.20 18.48 -2.11
CA ASN A 316 3.27 17.58 -1.42
C ASN A 316 2.06 17.21 -2.30
N GLY A 317 1.18 16.35 -1.79
CA GLY A 317 -0.04 15.96 -2.50
C GLY A 317 -1.07 17.08 -2.75
N GLU A 318 -0.87 18.29 -2.22
CA GLU A 318 -1.68 19.49 -2.47
C GLU A 318 -1.09 20.40 -3.56
N ASN A 319 -0.04 19.97 -4.27
CA ASN A 319 0.70 20.79 -5.24
C ASN A 319 1.41 22.01 -4.62
N LYS A 320 1.80 21.92 -3.35
CA LYS A 320 2.54 22.98 -2.65
C LYS A 320 3.97 22.56 -2.32
N VAL A 321 4.88 23.51 -2.36
CA VAL A 321 6.29 23.33 -2.00
C VAL A 321 6.40 23.12 -0.50
N ILE A 322 6.97 22.00 -0.08
CA ILE A 322 7.25 21.68 1.34
C ILE A 322 8.74 21.51 1.62
N GLY A 323 9.58 21.50 0.58
CA GLY A 323 11.02 21.44 0.77
C GLY A 323 11.83 21.77 -0.47
N ILE A 324 13.14 21.75 -0.29
CA ILE A 324 14.17 22.06 -1.29
C ILE A 324 15.12 20.86 -1.33
N ALA A 325 15.41 20.32 -2.51
CA ALA A 325 16.34 19.22 -2.67
C ALA A 325 17.79 19.71 -2.48
N VAL A 326 18.54 19.07 -1.58
CA VAL A 326 19.89 19.56 -1.21
C VAL A 326 20.95 18.48 -1.28
N THR A 327 20.69 17.30 -0.73
CA THR A 327 21.68 16.21 -0.67
C THR A 327 21.20 14.98 -1.43
N GLY A 328 22.12 14.34 -2.14
CA GLY A 328 21.86 13.14 -2.94
C GLY A 328 23.15 12.43 -3.30
N ALA A 329 23.09 11.54 -4.30
CA ALA A 329 24.27 10.92 -4.90
C ALA A 329 24.87 11.80 -6.00
N GLU A 330 26.13 11.60 -6.38
CA GLU A 330 26.68 12.30 -7.55
C GLU A 330 25.99 11.83 -8.85
N LYS A 331 25.75 10.52 -8.97
CA LYS A 331 25.18 9.88 -10.17
C LYS A 331 24.08 8.89 -9.81
N MET A 332 23.18 8.63 -10.76
CA MET A 332 22.08 7.67 -10.58
C MET A 332 22.57 6.25 -10.24
N SER A 333 23.67 5.80 -10.85
CA SER A 333 24.27 4.49 -10.55
C SER A 333 24.76 4.35 -9.10
N GLN A 334 24.96 5.46 -8.40
CA GLN A 334 25.38 5.52 -7.00
C GLN A 334 24.23 5.87 -6.06
N ALA A 335 23.00 6.01 -6.53
CA ALA A 335 21.86 6.40 -5.70
C ALA A 335 21.62 5.42 -4.53
N ASN A 336 21.93 4.13 -4.71
CA ASN A 336 21.81 3.10 -3.67
C ASN A 336 23.01 3.08 -2.70
N GLN A 337 24.03 3.92 -2.91
CA GLN A 337 25.23 3.99 -2.06
C GLN A 337 25.11 5.09 -0.99
N THR A 338 24.02 5.86 -0.99
CA THR A 338 23.74 6.90 -0.01
C THR A 338 22.31 6.79 0.50
N GLU A 339 22.14 6.85 1.81
CA GLU A 339 20.83 6.98 2.45
C GLU A 339 20.39 8.46 2.59
N LYS A 340 21.25 9.40 2.18
CA LYS A 340 21.07 10.85 2.38
C LYS A 340 20.40 11.55 1.19
N HIS A 341 19.31 10.99 0.69
CA HIS A 341 18.40 11.69 -0.24
C HIS A 341 17.54 12.66 0.58
N GLY A 342 18.09 13.86 0.80
CA GLY A 342 17.63 14.80 1.81
C GLY A 342 17.05 16.07 1.22
N LEU A 343 15.91 16.46 1.76
CA LEU A 343 15.26 17.73 1.51
C LEU A 343 15.35 18.61 2.75
N ILE A 344 15.53 19.90 2.53
CA ILE A 344 15.40 20.91 3.58
C ILE A 344 13.96 21.44 3.57
N PRO A 345 13.25 21.45 4.71
CA PRO A 345 11.93 22.04 4.82
C PRO A 345 11.86 23.48 4.28
N VAL A 346 10.77 23.85 3.60
CA VAL A 346 10.62 25.18 2.97
C VAL A 346 10.53 26.33 3.99
N ASP A 347 10.15 26.04 5.23
CA ASP A 347 10.03 27.01 6.32
C ASP A 347 11.36 27.69 6.69
N VAL A 348 12.50 27.05 6.40
CA VAL A 348 13.84 27.62 6.65
C VAL A 348 14.10 28.89 5.86
N ILE A 349 13.31 29.17 4.81
CA ILE A 349 13.38 30.43 4.07
C ILE A 349 13.18 31.63 5.01
N GLY A 350 12.42 31.47 6.09
CA GLY A 350 12.27 32.51 7.12
C GLY A 350 13.53 32.81 7.93
N LEU A 351 14.60 32.01 7.78
CA LEU A 351 15.90 32.19 8.43
C LEU A 351 16.92 32.95 7.56
N LEU A 352 16.53 33.36 6.34
CA LEU A 352 17.30 34.19 5.41
C LEU A 352 16.97 35.69 5.59
#